data_AF-A0A847GDZ3-F1
#
_entry.id   AF-A0A847GDZ3-F1
#
_cell.length_a   1.000
_cell.length_b   1.000
_cell.length_c   1.000
_cell.angle_alpha   90.00
_cell.angle_beta   90.00
_cell.angle_gamma   90.00
#
_symmetry.space_group_name_H-M   'P 1'
#
loop_
_entity.id
_entity.type
_entity.pdbx_description
1 polymer ?
#
loop_
_entity_poly.entity_id
_entity_poly.type
_entity_poly.pdbx_seq_one_letter_code
_entity_poly.pdbx_strand_id
1 'polypeptide(L)'
;ELEAWYFGDWDAVRIAYPKASPTIPGKAAYRQPDAIRGGTWEAFERVMKKAGYFKNGLRKVEAARKVAAHLNPNSNSSPSFCMFRDALLGL
;
A
#
# COMPACT_ATOMS: atom_id res chain seq x y z
N GLU A 1 -10.06 2.17 1.95
CA GLU A 1 -9.66 1.74 3.31
C GLU A 1 -8.18 2.05 3.51
N LEU A 2 -7.55 1.65 4.62
CA LEU A 2 -6.16 2.04 4.95
C LEU A 2 -5.11 1.41 4.03
N GLU A 3 -5.41 0.30 3.37
CA GLU A 3 -4.50 -0.37 2.44
C GLU A 3 -4.16 0.49 1.21
N ALA A 4 -4.93 1.56 0.94
CA ALA A 4 -4.54 2.60 -0.02
C ALA A 4 -3.15 3.16 0.30
N TRP A 5 -2.81 3.33 1.58
CA TRP A 5 -1.55 3.92 2.01
C TRP A 5 -0.33 3.09 1.61
N TYR A 6 -0.51 1.78 1.38
CA TYR A 6 0.55 0.90 0.89
C TYR A 6 0.90 1.18 -0.58
N PHE A 7 -0.10 1.58 -1.39
CA PHE A 7 0.14 2.00 -2.77
C PHE A 7 0.77 3.40 -2.83
N GLY A 8 0.57 4.20 -1.79
CA GLY A 8 1.19 5.51 -1.64
C GLY A 8 2.70 5.45 -1.37
N ASP A 9 3.19 4.37 -0.75
CA ASP A 9 4.61 4.09 -0.56
C ASP A 9 4.92 2.62 -0.95
N TRP A 10 5.09 2.41 -2.25
CA TRP A 10 5.32 1.08 -2.79
C TRP A 10 6.72 0.54 -2.50
N ASP A 11 7.69 1.40 -2.17
CA ASP A 11 9.02 0.95 -1.81
C ASP A 11 8.99 0.22 -0.45
N ALA A 12 8.22 0.71 0.52
CA ALA A 12 7.95 -0.01 1.76
C ALA A 12 7.35 -1.40 1.53
N VAL A 13 6.41 -1.50 0.58
CA VAL A 13 5.82 -2.79 0.18
C VAL A 13 6.88 -3.73 -0.40
N ARG A 14 7.78 -3.23 -1.24
CA ARG A 14 8.83 -4.04 -1.86
C ARG A 14 9.92 -4.45 -0.87
N ILE A 15 10.21 -3.65 0.15
CA ILE A 15 11.10 -4.04 1.24
C ILE A 15 10.46 -5.19 2.04
N ALA A 16 9.18 -5.04 2.43
CA ALA A 16 8.44 -6.07 3.17
C ALA A 16 8.20 -7.35 2.33
N TYR A 17 8.04 -7.20 1.02
CA TYR A 17 7.71 -8.25 0.07
C TYR A 17 8.50 -8.12 -1.24
N PRO A 18 9.75 -8.60 -1.27
CA PRO A 18 10.68 -8.38 -2.40
C PRO A 18 10.21 -8.87 -3.76
N LYS A 19 9.28 -9.84 -3.81
CA LYS A 19 8.71 -10.35 -5.08
C LYS A 19 7.58 -9.47 -5.64
N ALA A 20 7.15 -8.43 -4.92
CA ALA A 20 6.15 -7.48 -5.41
C ALA A 20 6.68 -6.74 -6.65
N SER A 21 5.85 -6.66 -7.70
CA SER A 21 6.26 -6.05 -8.96
C SER A 21 6.54 -4.55 -8.78
N PRO A 22 7.66 -4.00 -9.30
CA PRO A 22 7.95 -2.57 -9.24
C PRO A 22 6.98 -1.72 -10.06
N THR A 23 6.30 -2.32 -11.04
CA THR A 23 5.48 -1.59 -12.02
C THR A 23 4.11 -1.17 -11.49
N ILE A 24 3.73 -1.61 -10.29
CA ILE A 24 2.37 -1.44 -9.77
C ILE A 24 1.95 0.04 -9.68
N PRO A 25 2.74 0.95 -9.09
CA PRO A 25 2.37 2.36 -8.99
C PRO A 25 2.19 3.04 -10.35
N GLY A 26 2.86 2.57 -11.41
CA GLY A 26 2.73 3.12 -12.75
C GLY A 26 1.43 2.73 -13.47
N LYS A 27 0.69 1.74 -12.98
CA LYS A 27 -0.54 1.27 -13.65
C LYS A 27 -1.71 2.19 -13.32
N ALA A 28 -2.54 2.47 -14.33
CA ALA A 28 -3.69 3.35 -14.20
C ALA A 28 -4.63 3.00 -13.03
N ALA A 29 -4.76 1.71 -12.71
CA ALA A 29 -5.61 1.23 -11.63
C ALA A 29 -5.06 1.51 -10.21
N TYR A 30 -3.76 1.83 -10.06
CA TYR A 30 -3.09 1.96 -8.76
C TYR A 30 -2.35 3.28 -8.57
N ARG A 31 -2.11 4.05 -9.65
CA ARG A 31 -1.37 5.33 -9.63
C ARG A 31 -2.00 6.43 -8.78
N GLN A 32 -3.27 6.26 -8.40
CA GLN A 32 -3.98 7.13 -7.46
C GLN A 32 -4.45 6.27 -6.29
N PRO A 33 -3.65 6.17 -5.21
CA PRO A 33 -3.89 5.24 -4.11
C PRO A 33 -5.31 5.30 -3.52
N ASP A 34 -5.83 6.50 -3.33
CA ASP A 34 -7.13 6.73 -2.69
C ASP A 34 -8.32 6.55 -3.65
N ALA A 35 -8.04 6.49 -4.96
CA ALA A 35 -9.05 6.30 -5.99
C ALA A 35 -9.14 4.84 -6.48
N ILE A 36 -8.44 3.90 -5.83
CA ILE A 36 -8.47 2.48 -6.17
C ILE A 36 -9.88 1.94 -6.01
N ARG A 37 -10.45 1.43 -7.11
CA ARG A 37 -11.82 0.92 -7.18
C ARG A 37 -11.89 -0.56 -6.81
N GLY A 38 -13.05 -0.97 -6.28
CA GLY A 38 -13.33 -2.37 -5.94
C GLY A 38 -12.66 -2.83 -4.65
N GLY A 39 -12.35 -1.88 -3.77
CA GLY A 39 -11.76 -2.11 -2.45
C GLY A 39 -10.23 -2.18 -2.47
N THR A 40 -9.61 -1.52 -1.50
CA THR A 40 -8.15 -1.30 -1.48
C THR A 40 -7.40 -2.53 -1.00
N TRP A 41 -7.99 -3.30 -0.08
CA TRP A 41 -7.36 -4.53 0.40
C TRP A 41 -7.50 -5.67 -0.61
N GLU A 42 -8.59 -5.73 -1.37
CA GLU A 42 -8.80 -6.68 -2.46
C GLU A 42 -7.80 -6.41 -3.59
N ALA A 43 -7.58 -5.13 -3.91
CA ALA A 43 -6.56 -4.72 -4.86
C ALA A 43 -5.16 -5.15 -4.41
N PHE A 44 -4.81 -4.87 -3.15
CA PHE A 44 -3.53 -5.27 -2.58
C PHE A 44 -3.38 -6.79 -2.59
N GLU A 45 -4.38 -7.54 -2.10
CA GLU A 45 -4.38 -9.00 -2.09
C GLU A 45 -4.12 -9.57 -3.49
N ARG A 46 -4.81 -9.06 -4.51
CA ARG A 46 -4.65 -9.55 -5.89
C ARG A 46 -3.24 -9.33 -6.42
N VAL A 47 -2.63 -8.18 -6.14
CA VAL A 47 -1.24 -7.89 -6.52
C VAL A 47 -0.28 -8.83 -5.80
N MET A 48 -0.49 -9.04 -4.50
CA MET A 48 0.37 -9.89 -3.69
C MET A 48 0.26 -11.37 -4.04
N LYS A 49 -0.95 -11.85 -4.36
CA LYS A 49 -1.20 -13.21 -4.89
C LYS A 49 -0.42 -13.46 -6.18
N LYS A 50 -0.41 -12.49 -7.10
CA LYS A 50 0.38 -12.57 -8.35
C LYS A 50 1.90 -12.64 -8.09
N ALA A 51 2.38 -12.03 -7.01
CA ALA A 51 3.76 -12.13 -6.55
C ALA A 51 4.07 -13.41 -5.75
N GLY A 52 3.08 -14.28 -5.53
CA GLY A 52 3.21 -15.56 -4.83
C GLY A 52 2.96 -15.49 -3.31
N TYR A 53 2.52 -14.35 -2.78
CA TYR A 53 2.16 -14.18 -1.37
C TYR A 53 0.66 -14.37 -1.13
N PHE A 54 0.23 -14.60 0.12
CA PHE A 54 -1.18 -14.59 0.54
C PHE A 54 -2.12 -15.45 -0.33
N LYS A 55 -1.66 -16.63 -0.78
CA LYS A 55 -2.43 -17.53 -1.67
C LYS A 55 -3.84 -17.84 -1.14
N ASN A 56 -3.98 -17.96 0.19
CA ASN A 56 -5.23 -18.30 0.88
C ASN A 56 -5.94 -17.08 1.48
N GLY A 57 -5.58 -15.87 1.07
CA GLY A 57 -6.17 -14.63 1.59
C GLY A 57 -5.16 -13.69 2.23
N LEU A 58 -5.44 -12.39 2.17
CA LEU A 58 -4.61 -11.34 2.76
C LEU A 58 -4.67 -11.41 4.28
N ARG A 59 -3.51 -11.64 4.91
CA ARG A 59 -3.35 -11.52 6.36
C ARG A 59 -3.19 -10.05 6.72
N LYS A 60 -4.30 -9.30 6.79
CA LYS A 60 -4.32 -7.82 6.92
C LYS A 60 -3.41 -7.29 8.04
N VAL A 61 -3.49 -7.87 9.24
CA VAL A 61 -2.66 -7.44 10.39
C VAL A 61 -1.18 -7.66 10.14
N GLU A 62 -0.79 -8.79 9.55
CA GLU A 62 0.61 -9.05 9.21
C GLU A 62 1.11 -8.07 8.14
N ALA A 63 0.32 -7.87 7.09
CA ALA A 63 0.64 -6.93 6.02
C ALA A 63 0.83 -5.51 6.55
N ALA A 64 -0.11 -5.05 7.38
CA ALA A 64 -0.03 -3.74 8.02
C ALA A 64 1.26 -3.58 8.83
N ARG A 65 1.58 -4.55 9.70
CA ARG A 65 2.79 -4.49 10.53
C ARG A 65 4.07 -4.47 9.69
N LYS A 66 4.17 -5.33 8.68
CA LYS A 66 5.37 -5.44 7.85
C LYS A 66 5.59 -4.21 6.96
N VAL A 67 4.54 -3.71 6.33
CA VAL A 67 4.65 -2.53 5.47
C VAL A 67 4.89 -1.28 6.32
N ALA A 68 4.16 -1.09 7.42
CA ALA A 68 4.31 0.08 8.29
C ALA A 68 5.71 0.21 8.89
N ALA A 69 6.41 -0.90 9.16
CA ALA A 69 7.78 -0.89 9.66
C ALA A 69 8.80 -0.25 8.69
N HIS A 70 8.47 -0.14 7.41
CA HIS A 70 9.33 0.43 6.36
C HIS A 70 8.71 1.65 5.69
N LEU A 71 7.50 2.04 6.09
CA LEU A 71 6.78 3.15 5.48
C LEU A 71 7.50 4.45 5.77
N ASN A 72 7.76 5.23 4.73
CA ASN A 72 8.31 6.58 4.83
C ASN A 72 7.16 7.60 4.74
N PRO A 73 6.77 8.25 5.85
CA PRO A 73 5.66 9.18 5.86
C PRO A 73 5.86 10.41 4.95
N ASN A 74 7.12 10.77 4.66
CA ASN A 74 7.45 11.96 3.88
C ASN A 74 7.34 11.73 2.37
N SER A 75 7.47 10.49 1.91
CA SER A 75 7.39 10.13 0.48
C SER A 75 6.08 9.42 0.10
N ASN A 76 5.15 9.26 1.03
CA ASN A 76 3.87 8.62 0.75
C ASN A 76 2.99 9.54 -0.12
N SER A 77 2.47 9.00 -1.22
CA SER A 77 1.69 9.74 -2.22
C SER A 77 0.17 9.60 -2.07
N SER A 78 -0.32 8.88 -1.05
CA SER A 78 -1.75 8.81 -0.73
C SER A 78 -2.24 10.14 -0.12
N PRO A 79 -3.20 10.85 -0.73
CA PRO A 79 -3.73 12.10 -0.19
C PRO A 79 -4.26 11.97 1.25
N SER A 80 -5.04 10.92 1.53
CA SER A 80 -5.62 10.66 2.86
C SER A 80 -4.56 10.30 3.89
N PHE A 81 -3.48 9.61 3.49
CA PHE A 81 -2.33 9.40 4.37
C PHE A 81 -1.67 10.74 4.71
N CYS A 82 -1.41 11.59 3.70
CA CYS A 82 -0.80 12.90 3.92
C CYS A 82 -1.67 13.76 4.85
N MET A 83 -2.98 13.83 4.62
CA MET A 83 -3.90 14.54 5.51
C MET A 83 -3.86 14.00 6.95
N PHE A 84 -3.83 12.68 7.12
CA PHE A 84 -3.71 12.06 8.44
C PHE A 84 -2.38 12.40 9.13
N ARG A 85 -1.26 12.28 8.41
CA ARG A 85 0.07 12.66 8.88
C ARG A 85 0.11 14.13 9.29
N ASP A 86 -0.37 15.02 8.44
CA ASP A 86 -0.31 16.46 8.65
C ASP A 86 -1.16 16.87 9.85
N ALA A 87 -2.35 16.28 10.01
CA ALA A 87 -3.17 16.46 11.20
C ALA A 87 -2.49 15.99 12.49
N LEU A 88 -1.74 14.88 12.47
CA LEU A 88 -0.97 14.41 13.62
C LEU A 88 0.22 15.32 13.94
N LEU A 89 0.83 15.95 12.93
CA LEU A 89 1.95 16.87 13.08
C LEU A 89 1.53 18.31 13.39
N GLY A 90 0.24 18.64 13.25
CA GLY A 90 -0.28 19.99 13.41
C GLY A 90 0.13 20.94 12.28
N LEU A 91 0.28 20.41 11.06
CA LEU A 91 0.63 21.15 9.85
C LEU A 91 -0.59 21.66 9.08
#